data_AF-A0A3A5VBE8-F1
#
_entry.id   AF-A0A3A5VBE8-F1
#
_cell.length_a   1.000
_cell.length_b   1.000
_cell.length_c   1.000
_cell.angle_alpha   90.00
_cell.angle_beta   90.00
_cell.angle_gamma   90.00
#
_symmetry.space_group_name_H-M   'P 1'
#
loop_
_entity.id
_entity.type
_entity.pdbx_description
1 polymer ?
#
loop_
_entity_poly.entity_id
_entity_poly.type
_entity_poly.pdbx_seq_one_letter_code
_entity_poly.pdbx_strand_id
1 'polypeptide(L)'
;MRKIAIVCGSFHKDEIERMLSFAKEQSLKEDLEISEVVWVPGAMEVPLALSRLIEKGGIVGAACLGIIEKGSTKHGLAMGQAVIKSIIELQLSSGMPIGLGIIGPGAEPQHIEPRLEPHARSAVSAISSML
;
A
#
# COMPACT_ATOMS: atom_id res chain seq x y z
N MET A 1 -3.67 -6.55 -20.23
CA MET A 1 -3.67 -5.51 -19.18
C MET A 1 -2.32 -5.51 -18.48
N ARG A 2 -1.89 -4.35 -17.96
CA ARG A 2 -0.63 -4.26 -17.21
C ARG A 2 -0.87 -4.86 -15.82
N LYS A 3 -0.01 -5.79 -15.39
CA LYS A 3 -0.20 -6.53 -14.13
C LYS A 3 0.40 -5.78 -12.96
N ILE A 4 -0.36 -5.61 -11.90
CA ILE A 4 0.10 -5.06 -10.62
C ILE A 4 -0.13 -6.07 -9.50
N ALA A 5 0.49 -5.80 -8.34
CA ALA A 5 0.17 -6.49 -7.09
C ALA A 5 -0.36 -5.51 -6.05
N ILE A 6 -1.06 -6.01 -5.03
CA ILE A 6 -1.48 -5.22 -3.86
C ILE A 6 -1.00 -5.91 -2.59
N VAL A 7 -0.31 -5.18 -1.72
CA VAL A 7 0.11 -5.64 -0.39
C VAL A 7 -0.78 -4.99 0.66
N CYS A 8 -1.48 -5.80 1.45
CA CYS A 8 -2.42 -5.38 2.49
C CYS A 8 -1.89 -5.72 3.88
N GLY A 9 -1.83 -4.73 4.78
CA GLY A 9 -1.68 -4.99 6.21
C GLY A 9 -2.95 -5.57 6.82
N SER A 10 -2.83 -6.53 7.73
CA SER A 10 -3.98 -7.16 8.39
C SER A 10 -4.42 -6.43 9.67
N PHE A 11 -3.62 -5.47 10.15
CA PHE A 11 -4.03 -4.54 11.20
C PHE A 11 -5.10 -3.58 10.64
N HIS A 12 -6.24 -3.41 11.34
CA HIS A 12 -7.47 -2.80 10.82
C HIS A 12 -8.06 -3.52 9.59
N LYS A 13 -8.19 -4.86 9.69
CA LYS A 13 -8.56 -5.71 8.56
C LYS A 13 -9.84 -5.26 7.84
N ASP A 14 -10.89 -4.90 8.57
CA ASP A 14 -12.17 -4.51 7.99
C ASP A 14 -12.03 -3.22 7.14
N GLU A 15 -11.28 -2.24 7.64
CA GLU A 15 -10.95 -1.02 6.91
C GLU A 15 -10.07 -1.31 5.68
N ILE A 16 -9.08 -2.19 5.80
CA ILE A 16 -8.20 -2.57 4.69
C ILE A 16 -8.94 -3.37 3.62
N GLU A 17 -9.93 -4.20 3.97
CA GLU A 17 -10.78 -4.88 2.99
C GLU A 17 -11.61 -3.88 2.17
N ARG A 18 -12.09 -2.80 2.80
CA ARG A 18 -12.76 -1.69 2.11
C ARG A 18 -11.80 -0.94 1.20
N MET A 19 -10.59 -0.62 1.68
CA MET A 19 -9.52 -0.02 0.85
C MET A 19 -9.19 -0.90 -0.35
N LEU A 20 -9.07 -2.22 -0.15
CA LEU A 20 -8.80 -3.17 -1.22
C LEU A 20 -9.92 -3.18 -2.26
N SER A 21 -11.17 -3.02 -1.84
CA SER A 21 -12.33 -2.92 -2.75
C SER A 21 -12.23 -1.66 -3.62
N PHE A 22 -11.93 -0.50 -3.02
CA PHE A 22 -11.72 0.75 -3.77
C PHE A 22 -10.52 0.68 -4.72
N ALA A 23 -9.42 0.03 -4.29
CA ALA A 23 -8.25 -0.19 -5.12
C ALA A 23 -8.58 -1.09 -6.32
N LYS A 24 -9.32 -2.20 -6.11
CA LYS A 24 -9.78 -3.08 -7.20
C LYS A 24 -10.64 -2.35 -8.22
N GLU A 25 -11.60 -1.54 -7.76
CA GLU A 25 -12.41 -0.71 -8.66
C GLU A 25 -11.56 0.28 -9.45
N GLN A 26 -10.58 0.93 -8.80
CA GLN A 26 -9.70 1.88 -9.47
C GLN A 26 -8.79 1.19 -10.49
N SER A 27 -8.27 0.00 -10.18
CA SER A 27 -7.46 -0.79 -11.11
C SER A 27 -8.24 -1.14 -12.38
N LEU A 28 -9.51 -1.53 -12.23
CA LEU A 28 -10.40 -1.77 -13.36
C LEU A 28 -10.65 -0.51 -14.20
N LYS A 29 -10.83 0.66 -13.57
CA LYS A 29 -11.01 1.94 -14.26
C LYS A 29 -9.78 2.38 -15.06
N GLU A 30 -8.60 1.92 -14.67
CA GLU A 30 -7.31 2.32 -15.26
C GLU A 30 -6.64 1.19 -16.06
N ASP A 31 -7.38 0.14 -16.43
CA ASP A 31 -6.90 -1.00 -17.23
C ASP A 31 -5.68 -1.74 -16.62
N LEU A 32 -5.62 -1.78 -15.29
CA LEU A 32 -4.64 -2.53 -14.51
C LEU A 32 -5.24 -3.85 -14.01
N GLU A 33 -4.52 -4.95 -14.21
CA GLU A 33 -4.88 -6.28 -13.72
C GLU A 33 -4.21 -6.56 -12.38
N ILE A 34 -4.98 -6.84 -11.34
CA ILE A 34 -4.42 -7.26 -10.04
C ILE A 34 -4.11 -8.74 -10.13
N SER A 35 -2.83 -9.06 -10.32
CA SER A 35 -2.34 -10.43 -10.47
C SER A 35 -2.18 -11.18 -9.14
N GLU A 36 -1.93 -10.44 -8.05
CA GLU A 36 -1.72 -11.01 -6.72
C GLU A 36 -2.13 -10.01 -5.64
N VAL A 37 -2.77 -10.51 -4.57
CA VAL A 37 -3.04 -9.76 -3.34
C VAL A 37 -2.33 -10.48 -2.20
N VAL A 38 -1.36 -9.82 -1.58
CA VAL A 38 -0.57 -10.37 -0.48
C VAL A 38 -1.02 -9.74 0.82
N TRP A 39 -1.43 -10.56 1.79
CA TRP A 39 -1.73 -10.12 3.14
C TRP A 39 -0.53 -10.33 4.05
N VAL A 40 -0.17 -9.31 4.82
CA VAL A 40 0.89 -9.34 5.82
C VAL A 40 0.34 -8.94 7.20
N PRO A 41 1.02 -9.27 8.31
CA PRO A 41 0.52 -8.94 9.65
C PRO A 41 0.24 -7.43 9.84
N GLY A 42 1.18 -6.56 9.44
CA GLY A 42 0.98 -5.11 9.48
C GLY A 42 1.88 -4.34 8.51
N ALA A 43 1.91 -3.01 8.66
CA ALA A 43 2.68 -2.13 7.78
C ALA A 43 4.20 -2.40 7.83
N MET A 44 4.71 -2.92 8.95
CA MET A 44 6.13 -3.24 9.14
C MET A 44 6.63 -4.26 8.11
N GLU A 45 5.81 -5.26 7.77
CA GLU A 45 6.18 -6.33 6.84
C GLU A 45 5.98 -5.96 5.36
N VAL A 46 5.32 -4.83 5.06
CA VAL A 46 5.03 -4.40 3.68
C VAL A 46 6.30 -4.30 2.81
N PRO A 47 7.41 -3.65 3.26
CA PRO A 47 8.63 -3.58 2.46
C PRO A 47 9.20 -4.96 2.08
N LEU A 48 9.16 -5.93 2.99
CA LEU A 48 9.66 -7.28 2.68
C LEU A 48 8.78 -7.99 1.65
N ALA A 49 7.45 -7.86 1.75
CA ALA A 49 6.53 -8.41 0.78
C ALA A 49 6.72 -7.77 -0.61
N LEU A 50 6.90 -6.46 -0.68
CA LEU A 50 7.22 -5.74 -1.92
C LEU A 50 8.54 -6.23 -2.53
N SER A 51 9.61 -6.34 -1.74
CA SER A 51 10.91 -6.83 -2.23
C SER A 51 10.77 -8.20 -2.89
N ARG A 52 10.04 -9.12 -2.26
CA ARG A 52 9.79 -10.45 -2.81
C ARG A 52 8.96 -10.43 -4.09
N LEU A 53 7.98 -9.54 -4.20
CA LEU A 53 7.17 -9.36 -5.41
C LEU A 53 8.02 -8.79 -6.56
N ILE A 54 8.89 -7.83 -6.27
CA ILE A 54 9.84 -7.26 -7.23
C ILE A 54 10.78 -8.35 -7.75
N GLU A 55 11.39 -9.13 -6.85
CA GLU A 55 12.30 -10.24 -7.20
C GLU A 55 11.61 -11.34 -8.01
N LYS A 56 10.36 -11.67 -7.66
CA LYS A 56 9.54 -12.65 -8.39
C LYS A 56 9.25 -12.19 -9.82
N GLY A 57 9.14 -10.88 -10.04
CA GLY A 57 8.82 -10.28 -11.34
C GLY A 57 7.39 -10.58 -11.81
N GLY A 58 7.10 -10.24 -13.07
CA GLY A 58 5.79 -10.48 -13.69
C GLY A 58 4.72 -9.43 -13.37
N ILE A 59 5.08 -8.39 -12.62
CA ILE A 59 4.28 -7.20 -12.36
C ILE A 59 5.03 -5.95 -12.83
N VAL A 60 4.29 -4.89 -13.15
CA VAL A 60 4.84 -3.58 -13.54
C VAL A 60 4.73 -2.53 -12.43
N GLY A 61 4.01 -2.83 -11.35
CA GLY A 61 3.81 -1.92 -10.21
C GLY A 61 3.14 -2.61 -9.03
N ALA A 62 3.16 -1.98 -7.87
CA ALA A 62 2.51 -2.50 -6.67
C ALA A 62 1.85 -1.40 -5.83
N ALA A 63 0.69 -1.68 -5.22
CA ALA A 63 0.06 -0.77 -4.25
C ALA A 63 0.19 -1.32 -2.82
N CYS A 64 0.36 -0.43 -1.85
CA CYS A 64 0.42 -0.77 -0.43
C CYS A 64 -0.80 -0.21 0.29
N LEU A 65 -1.53 -1.03 1.03
CA LEU A 65 -2.69 -0.62 1.83
C LEU A 65 -2.45 -0.96 3.29
N GLY A 66 -2.64 0.02 4.17
CA GLY A 66 -2.41 -0.18 5.60
C GLY A 66 -2.82 1.03 6.44
N ILE A 67 -2.87 0.83 7.75
CA ILE A 67 -3.13 1.91 8.72
C ILE A 67 -2.04 1.83 9.80
N ILE A 68 -1.46 2.98 10.12
CA ILE A 68 -0.53 3.15 11.23
C ILE A 68 -1.13 4.19 12.18
N GLU A 69 -1.90 3.70 13.14
CA GLU A 69 -2.59 4.53 14.13
C GLU A 69 -1.64 5.15 15.17
N LYS A 70 -2.15 6.16 15.88
CA LYS A 70 -1.46 6.80 17.00
C LYS A 70 -1.65 5.98 18.28
N GLY A 71 -0.57 5.36 18.74
CA GLY A 71 -0.51 4.74 20.07
C GLY A 71 -0.09 5.71 21.18
N SER A 72 0.11 5.18 22.39
CA SER A 72 0.56 5.95 23.57
C SER A 72 2.05 6.28 23.58
N THR A 73 2.83 5.75 22.63
CA THR A 73 4.27 5.97 22.51
C THR A 73 4.65 6.38 21.08
N LYS A 74 5.91 6.75 20.87
CA LYS A 74 6.45 7.09 19.54
C LYS A 74 6.66 5.86 18.63
N HIS A 75 6.27 4.65 19.05
CA HIS A 75 6.51 3.41 18.31
C HIS A 75 5.96 3.46 16.88
N GLY A 76 4.67 3.78 16.71
CA GLY A 76 4.04 3.86 15.38
C GLY A 76 4.67 4.92 14.48
N LEU A 77 5.09 6.05 15.05
CA LEU A 77 5.80 7.10 14.31
C LEU A 77 7.17 6.63 13.81
N ALA A 78 7.99 6.06 14.68
CA ALA A 78 9.33 5.59 14.32
C ALA A 78 9.28 4.43 13.32
N MET A 79 8.40 3.46 13.55
CA MET A 79 8.20 2.33 12.64
C MET A 79 7.65 2.78 11.28
N GLY A 80 6.62 3.64 11.26
CA GLY A 80 6.03 4.09 10.00
C GLY A 80 6.97 4.93 9.15
N GLN A 81 7.82 5.76 9.77
CA GLN A 81 8.88 6.48 9.06
C GLN A 81 9.88 5.51 8.40
N ALA A 82 10.28 4.45 9.11
CA ALA A 82 11.16 3.43 8.55
C ALA A 82 10.49 2.68 7.39
N VAL A 83 9.23 2.27 7.53
CA VAL A 83 8.45 1.59 6.48
C VAL A 83 8.34 2.45 5.23
N ILE A 84 7.89 3.70 5.35
CA ILE A 84 7.72 4.60 4.20
C ILE A 84 9.06 4.85 3.50
N LYS A 85 10.13 5.05 4.28
CA LYS A 85 11.48 5.20 3.73
C LYS A 85 11.90 3.97 2.93
N SER A 86 11.72 2.76 3.46
CA SER A 86 12.07 1.53 2.76
C SER A 86 11.23 1.30 1.50
N ILE A 87 9.95 1.68 1.50
CA ILE A 87 9.11 1.64 0.28
C ILE A 87 9.67 2.56 -0.80
N ILE A 88 10.08 3.79 -0.44
CA ILE A 88 10.70 4.73 -1.37
C ILE A 88 12.03 4.18 -1.91
N GLU A 89 12.87 3.60 -1.05
CA GLU A 89 14.14 2.98 -1.44
C GLU A 89 13.93 1.81 -2.41
N LEU A 90 12.92 0.94 -2.16
CA LEU A 90 12.55 -0.15 -3.07
C LEU A 90 12.08 0.38 -4.42
N GLN A 91 11.24 1.43 -4.44
CA GLN A 91 10.79 2.06 -5.67
C GLN A 91 11.97 2.63 -6.48
N LEU A 92 12.88 3.36 -5.83
CA LEU A 92 14.03 3.98 -6.50
C LEU A 92 15.05 2.96 -7.00
N SER A 93 15.31 1.90 -6.22
CA SER A 93 16.30 0.88 -6.58
C SER A 93 15.79 -0.09 -7.66
N SER A 94 14.50 -0.43 -7.65
CA SER A 94 13.90 -1.32 -8.65
C SER A 94 13.45 -0.59 -9.92
N GLY A 95 13.20 0.72 -9.84
CA GLY A 95 12.55 1.48 -10.91
C GLY A 95 11.06 1.14 -11.10
N MET A 96 10.49 0.28 -10.25
CA MET A 96 9.08 -0.11 -10.32
C MET A 96 8.22 0.87 -9.51
N PRO A 97 7.16 1.46 -10.06
CA PRO A 97 6.27 2.34 -9.31
C PRO A 97 5.54 1.60 -8.18
N ILE A 98 5.56 2.20 -6.98
CA ILE A 98 4.90 1.68 -5.78
C ILE A 98 3.93 2.74 -5.23
N GLY A 99 2.63 2.45 -5.33
CA GLY A 99 1.56 3.28 -4.80
C GLY A 99 1.43 3.20 -3.28
N LEU A 100 1.40 4.34 -2.59
CA LEU A 100 1.29 4.41 -1.13
C LEU A 100 -0.14 4.73 -0.69
N GLY A 101 -0.88 3.71 -0.26
CA GLY A 101 -2.18 3.80 0.40
C GLY A 101 -2.12 3.47 1.88
N ILE A 102 -0.98 3.70 2.54
CA ILE A 102 -0.85 3.55 4.00
C ILE A 102 -1.31 4.86 4.67
N ILE A 103 -2.32 4.79 5.54
CA ILE A 103 -2.83 5.93 6.30
C ILE A 103 -2.00 6.08 7.59
N GLY A 104 -1.24 7.16 7.70
CA GLY A 104 -0.35 7.43 8.84
C GLY A 104 1.06 7.81 8.41
N PRO A 105 2.06 7.76 9.32
CA PRO A 105 1.95 7.30 10.70
C PRO A 105 1.23 8.26 11.64
N GLY A 106 0.67 7.73 12.72
CA GLY A 106 0.04 8.52 13.78
C GLY A 106 -1.37 8.98 13.43
N ALA A 107 -2.10 8.20 12.63
CA ALA A 107 -3.50 8.47 12.37
C ALA A 107 -4.33 8.38 13.66
N GLU A 108 -5.16 9.37 13.94
CA GLU A 108 -6.16 9.29 15.00
C GLU A 108 -7.42 8.61 14.45
N PRO A 109 -8.31 8.04 15.28
CA PRO A 109 -9.50 7.35 14.79
C PRO A 109 -10.34 8.20 13.81
N GLN A 110 -10.53 9.49 14.08
CA GLN A 110 -11.27 10.38 13.18
C GLN A 110 -10.58 10.63 11.82
N HIS A 111 -9.30 10.27 11.68
CA HIS A 111 -8.55 10.41 10.44
C HIS A 111 -8.72 9.23 9.48
N ILE A 112 -9.09 8.05 9.99
CA ILE A 112 -9.06 6.80 9.22
C ILE A 112 -10.18 6.76 8.19
N GLU A 113 -11.43 6.87 8.64
CA GLU A 113 -12.62 6.68 7.80
C GLU A 113 -12.64 7.58 6.55
N PRO A 114 -12.39 8.91 6.63
CA PRO A 114 -12.40 9.79 5.45
C PRO A 114 -11.25 9.53 4.47
N ARG A 115 -10.24 8.75 4.86
CA ARG A 115 -9.03 8.50 4.07
C ARG A 115 -9.04 7.15 3.35
N LEU A 116 -9.89 6.21 3.74
CA LEU A 116 -9.93 4.85 3.18
C LEU A 116 -10.03 4.86 1.65
N GLU A 117 -11.08 5.48 1.12
CA GLU A 117 -11.30 5.54 -0.33
C GLU A 117 -10.23 6.37 -1.07
N PRO A 118 -9.98 7.64 -0.73
CA PRO A 118 -9.07 8.46 -1.52
C PRO A 118 -7.64 7.90 -1.52
N HIS A 119 -7.14 7.37 -0.39
CA HIS A 119 -5.78 6.84 -0.35
C HIS A 119 -5.66 5.53 -1.15
N ALA A 120 -6.66 4.65 -1.09
CA ALA A 120 -6.67 3.43 -1.87
C ALA A 120 -6.70 3.70 -3.38
N ARG A 121 -7.55 4.63 -3.83
CA ARG A 121 -7.62 5.01 -5.25
C ARG A 121 -6.36 5.72 -5.70
N SER A 122 -5.86 6.70 -4.94
CA SER A 122 -4.64 7.43 -5.29
C SER A 122 -3.41 6.52 -5.34
N ALA A 123 -3.33 5.47 -4.51
CA ALA A 123 -2.25 4.49 -4.59
C ALA A 123 -2.23 3.78 -5.96
N VAL A 124 -3.39 3.41 -6.49
CA VAL A 124 -3.49 2.79 -7.82
C VAL A 124 -3.20 3.81 -8.93
N SER A 125 -3.80 5.00 -8.86
CA SER A 125 -3.61 6.05 -9.86
C SER A 125 -2.15 6.52 -9.98
N ALA A 126 -1.41 6.50 -8.88
CA ALA A 126 0.02 6.79 -8.88
C ALA A 126 0.82 5.76 -9.70
N ILE A 127 0.43 4.49 -9.67
CA ILE A 127 1.06 3.44 -10.47
C ILE A 127 0.81 3.72 -11.95
N SER A 128 -0.46 3.87 -12.36
CA SER A 128 -0.82 4.09 -13.76
C SER A 128 -0.16 5.33 -14.36
N SER A 129 -0.04 6.40 -13.58
CA SER A 129 0.58 7.67 -14.01
C SER A 129 2.09 7.58 -14.22
N MET A 130 2.74 6.56 -13.66
CA MET A 130 4.20 6.36 -13.72
C MET A 130 4.60 5.22 -14.68
N LEU A 131 3.63 4.55 -15.30
CA LEU A 131 3.82 3.45 -16.26
C LEU A 131 3.73 3.92 -17.71
#